data_AF-A0ABD3ME28-F1
#
_entry.id   AF-A0ABD3ME28-F1
#
_cell.length_a   1.000
_cell.length_b   1.000
_cell.length_c   1.000
_cell.angle_alpha   90.00
_cell.angle_beta   90.00
_cell.angle_gamma   90.00
#
_symmetry.space_group_name_H-M   'P 1'
#
loop_
_entity.id
_entity.type
_entity.pdbx_description
1 polymer ?
#
loop_
_entity_poly.entity_id
_entity_poly.type
_entity_poly.pdbx_seq_one_letter_code
_entity_poly.pdbx_strand_id
1 'polypeptide(L)'
;MCRQRNFLILFVAAAATISPSSVGADVDALLRHVGENTLAAASTAPPRAHELDYSYTFEQYLTHFGKSYDKPEEYARRSRIFSKNLNKILAHNSGKMTDNGDILHGGYVMGVNKFTDVEREEMPMGYNKVMHPSWRVQFEVGRAVSKIERLLGDAASSYSKPPEFHMDDVSNLPTEVDWAKEGKVNPIIPNQGGCGSCWSFAATAAIESNLAIVTGEEPTSLSVTSMLLCTPDPDECGGKGNCTGSTVELAFNYVADITAKKKGGMYNINDVPYSDDIDTVGTCHDATKDKVPTVGIEGWSQLPTNNYQATMNAVAKVGPVVVGVDAYNWGFYEKGVFEDSDDATTVDHAVLLVGYGVDENTGEKYYKIRNSWGPDFGENGFIRISRNDDDDERCNLDNDPLVGLACALDDNGNKIDVQPVKVCGTDGILFDVAYPVGAHYL
;
A
#
# COMPACT_ATOMS: atom_id res chain seq x y z
N MET A 1 -31.75 -25.56 64.05
CA MET A 1 -31.22 -25.53 65.43
C MET A 1 -30.03 -24.57 65.44
N CYS A 2 -30.12 -23.53 66.28
CA CYS A 2 -29.11 -22.64 66.89
C CYS A 2 -27.69 -22.56 66.26
N ARG A 3 -27.01 -21.41 66.15
CA ARG A 3 -27.21 -20.07 66.74
C ARG A 3 -26.18 -19.11 66.10
N GLN A 4 -26.63 -17.93 65.67
CA GLN A 4 -25.78 -16.74 65.58
C GLN A 4 -25.35 -16.30 66.98
N ARG A 5 -24.12 -15.81 67.13
CA ARG A 5 -23.68 -15.06 68.32
C ARG A 5 -23.01 -13.76 67.87
N ASN A 6 -23.76 -12.67 67.99
CA ASN A 6 -23.22 -11.33 68.17
C ASN A 6 -22.62 -11.24 69.58
N PHE A 7 -21.44 -10.63 69.71
CA PHE A 7 -20.97 -10.06 70.95
C PHE A 7 -20.47 -8.64 70.69
N LEU A 8 -21.27 -7.69 71.17
CA LEU A 8 -20.87 -6.35 71.57
C LEU A 8 -20.33 -6.49 73.00
N ILE A 9 -19.22 -5.85 73.39
CA ILE A 9 -19.01 -5.27 74.73
C ILE A 9 -17.76 -4.37 74.77
N LEU A 10 -18.08 -3.13 75.17
CA LEU A 10 -17.39 -2.05 75.87
C LEU A 10 -15.85 -1.95 75.97
N PHE A 11 -15.45 -0.72 75.65
CA PHE A 11 -14.28 0.05 76.07
C PHE A 11 -13.92 -0.05 77.56
N VAL A 12 -12.61 -0.21 77.83
CA VAL A 12 -11.94 0.32 79.02
C VAL A 12 -10.77 1.18 78.54
N ALA A 13 -10.79 2.44 78.96
CA ALA A 13 -9.74 3.42 78.70
C ALA A 13 -8.54 3.19 79.66
N ALA A 14 -7.33 3.17 79.11
CA ALA A 14 -6.11 3.43 79.86
C ALA A 14 -5.36 4.55 79.15
N ALA A 15 -5.29 5.71 79.81
CA ALA A 15 -4.55 6.86 79.35
C ALA A 15 -3.06 6.66 79.63
N ALA A 16 -2.24 6.78 78.59
CA ALA A 16 -0.82 7.08 78.71
C ALA A 16 -0.49 8.22 77.75
N THR A 17 -0.11 9.36 78.32
CA THR A 17 0.27 10.60 77.64
C THR A 17 1.64 10.45 76.99
N ILE A 18 1.73 10.55 75.67
CA ILE A 18 3.00 10.81 74.94
C ILE A 18 2.75 11.88 73.86
N SER A 19 3.71 12.79 73.76
CA SER A 19 3.79 14.06 73.01
C SER A 19 3.44 14.04 71.51
N PRO A 20 3.09 15.19 70.91
CA PRO A 20 2.62 15.26 69.53
C PRO A 20 3.78 15.33 68.53
N SER A 21 3.99 14.25 67.78
CA SER A 21 4.68 14.31 66.49
C SER A 21 4.29 13.12 65.62
N SER A 22 3.97 13.39 64.36
CA SER A 22 3.71 12.46 63.24
C SER A 22 2.36 11.75 63.20
N VAL A 23 1.34 12.47 62.71
CA VAL A 23 0.28 11.86 61.89
C VAL A 23 0.78 11.92 60.45
N GLY A 24 1.09 10.78 59.85
CA GLY A 24 1.49 10.69 58.46
C GLY A 24 2.22 9.39 58.14
N ALA A 25 1.72 8.69 57.13
CA ALA A 25 2.31 7.52 56.48
C ALA A 25 2.08 6.14 57.13
N ASP A 26 0.83 5.86 57.52
CA ASP A 26 0.27 4.48 57.52
C ASP A 26 -0.68 4.28 56.32
N VAL A 27 -0.26 4.82 55.17
CA VAL A 27 -0.93 4.71 53.86
C VAL A 27 -0.04 3.97 52.85
N ASP A 28 1.29 4.01 53.05
CA ASP A 28 2.27 3.32 52.19
C ASP A 28 2.28 1.79 52.38
N ALA A 29 1.81 1.28 53.52
CA ALA A 29 1.76 -0.17 53.77
C ALA A 29 0.54 -0.84 53.09
N LEU A 30 -0.57 -0.11 52.89
CA LEU A 30 -1.74 -0.63 52.15
C LEU A 30 -1.60 -0.53 50.63
N LEU A 31 -0.76 0.38 50.11
CA LEU A 31 -0.47 0.49 48.68
C LEU A 31 0.52 -0.58 48.17
N ARG A 32 1.23 -1.28 49.07
CA ARG A 32 2.20 -2.33 48.72
C ARG A 32 1.64 -3.75 48.65
N HIS A 33 0.33 -3.93 48.82
CA HIS A 33 -0.35 -5.23 48.66
C HIS A 33 -1.42 -5.23 47.57
N VAL A 34 -1.55 -4.15 46.80
CA VAL A 34 -2.39 -4.07 45.59
C VAL A 34 -1.55 -3.96 44.30
N GLY A 35 -0.23 -4.06 44.41
CA GLY A 35 0.73 -3.81 43.32
C GLY A 35 1.46 -5.03 42.74
N GLU A 36 1.02 -6.26 43.03
CA GLU A 36 1.72 -7.48 42.58
C GLU A 36 0.84 -8.48 41.83
N ASN A 37 -0.33 -8.08 41.33
CA ASN A 37 -1.06 -8.87 40.33
C ASN A 37 -1.51 -7.98 39.19
N THR A 38 -1.14 -8.39 37.97
CA THR A 38 -1.43 -7.80 36.65
C THR A 38 -0.60 -6.58 36.21
N LEU A 39 0.71 -6.76 36.09
CA LEU A 39 1.40 -6.24 34.91
C LEU A 39 1.74 -7.45 34.04
N ALA A 40 0.78 -7.86 33.21
CA ALA A 40 1.14 -8.65 32.04
C ALA A 40 2.21 -7.87 31.29
N ALA A 41 3.32 -8.52 30.93
CA ALA A 41 4.31 -7.91 30.06
C ALA A 41 3.57 -7.35 28.83
N ALA A 42 3.57 -6.03 28.65
CA ALA A 42 2.93 -5.43 27.50
C ALA A 42 3.52 -6.08 26.24
N SER A 43 2.64 -6.64 25.40
CA SER A 43 3.04 -7.19 24.10
C SER A 43 3.91 -6.17 23.38
N THR A 44 5.02 -6.62 22.78
CA THR A 44 5.88 -5.74 21.98
C THR A 44 5.29 -5.44 20.61
N ALA A 45 4.20 -6.11 20.22
CA ALA A 45 3.50 -5.93 18.96
C ALA A 45 2.07 -5.42 19.19
N PRO A 46 1.51 -4.63 18.24
CA PRO A 46 0.12 -4.22 18.29
C PRO A 46 -0.84 -5.42 18.22
N PRO A 47 -2.01 -5.35 18.89
CA PRO A 47 -3.01 -6.41 18.83
C PRO A 47 -3.52 -6.58 17.40
N ARG A 48 -3.76 -7.83 17.01
CA ARG A 48 -4.43 -8.13 15.73
C ARG A 48 -5.91 -7.78 15.80
N ALA A 49 -6.58 -7.71 14.66
CA ALA A 49 -7.99 -7.33 14.56
C ALA A 49 -8.94 -8.11 15.51
N HIS A 50 -8.67 -9.39 15.77
CA HIS A 50 -9.48 -10.26 16.62
C HIS A 50 -9.18 -10.12 18.13
N GLU A 51 -8.05 -9.53 18.49
CA GLU A 51 -7.62 -9.24 19.87
C GLU A 51 -7.92 -7.79 20.25
N LEU A 52 -8.28 -6.97 19.26
CA LEU A 52 -8.49 -5.53 19.42
C LEU A 52 -9.87 -5.24 20.02
N ASP A 53 -9.89 -4.46 21.09
CA ASP A 53 -11.10 -3.95 21.72
C ASP A 53 -10.96 -2.50 22.19
N TYR A 54 -12.00 -1.97 22.85
CA TYR A 54 -12.01 -0.59 23.38
C TYR A 54 -11.03 -0.35 24.54
N SER A 55 -10.36 -1.38 25.06
CA SER A 55 -9.33 -1.22 26.09
C SER A 55 -7.97 -0.83 25.51
N TYR A 56 -7.77 -0.93 24.19
CA TYR A 56 -6.55 -0.53 23.52
C TYR A 56 -6.37 0.99 23.55
N THR A 57 -5.37 1.47 24.30
CA THR A 57 -5.20 2.91 24.58
C THR A 57 -4.29 3.60 23.56
N PHE A 58 -4.39 4.93 23.51
CA PHE A 58 -3.52 5.74 22.67
C PHE A 58 -2.06 5.63 23.10
N GLU A 59 -1.77 5.50 24.39
CA GLU A 59 -0.41 5.33 24.92
C GLU A 59 0.21 3.98 24.49
N GLN A 60 -0.59 2.91 24.46
CA GLN A 60 -0.15 1.62 23.90
C GLN A 60 0.12 1.75 22.40
N TYR A 61 -0.76 2.43 21.67
CA TYR A 61 -0.55 2.75 20.25
C TYR A 61 0.74 3.53 20.00
N LEU A 62 0.99 4.60 20.73
CA LEU A 62 2.24 5.37 20.61
C LEU A 62 3.46 4.49 20.86
N THR A 63 3.40 3.60 21.85
CA THR A 63 4.49 2.67 22.15
C THR A 63 4.71 1.66 21.02
N HIS A 64 3.64 1.00 20.54
CA HIS A 64 3.72 -0.04 19.52
C HIS A 64 4.22 0.49 18.17
N PHE A 65 3.89 1.74 17.83
CA PHE A 65 4.28 2.36 16.56
C PHE A 65 5.43 3.37 16.70
N GLY A 66 6.09 3.42 17.87
CA GLY A 66 7.26 4.28 18.10
C GLY A 66 6.99 5.78 17.90
N LYS A 67 5.79 6.25 18.26
CA LYS A 67 5.35 7.63 18.04
C LYS A 67 5.45 8.47 19.31
N SER A 68 5.75 9.76 19.15
CA SER A 68 5.79 10.74 20.25
C SER A 68 5.33 12.11 19.77
N TYR A 69 4.54 12.81 20.59
CA TYR A 69 4.01 14.13 20.29
C TYR A 69 4.28 15.10 21.45
N ASP A 70 5.31 15.94 21.30
CA ASP A 70 5.77 16.83 22.39
C ASP A 70 4.84 18.03 22.62
N LYS A 71 4.09 18.44 21.59
CA LYS A 71 3.15 19.56 21.68
C LYS A 71 1.81 19.05 22.23
N PRO A 72 1.31 19.57 23.37
CA PRO A 72 0.07 19.10 23.99
C PRO A 72 -1.15 19.17 23.05
N GLU A 73 -1.22 20.20 22.21
CA GLU A 73 -2.30 20.38 21.24
C GLU A 73 -2.30 19.28 20.17
N GLU A 74 -1.12 18.91 19.66
CA GLU A 74 -0.98 17.85 18.67
C GLU A 74 -1.23 16.48 19.29
N TYR A 75 -0.72 16.21 20.51
CA TYR A 75 -1.05 14.99 21.25
C TYR A 75 -2.57 14.81 21.39
N ALA A 76 -3.26 15.86 21.85
CA ALA A 76 -4.71 15.82 22.02
C ALA A 76 -5.44 15.63 20.67
N ARG A 77 -4.91 16.21 19.58
CA ARG A 77 -5.47 16.03 18.23
C ARG A 77 -5.31 14.60 17.74
N ARG A 78 -4.10 14.03 17.82
CA ARG A 78 -3.78 12.65 17.42
C ARG A 78 -4.57 11.63 18.25
N SER A 79 -4.71 11.85 19.55
CA SER A 79 -5.53 11.01 20.43
C SER A 79 -7.01 10.99 20.03
N ARG A 80 -7.57 12.14 19.61
CA ARG A 80 -8.95 12.20 19.08
C ARG A 80 -9.10 11.46 17.76
N ILE A 81 -8.15 11.63 16.83
CA ILE A 81 -8.16 10.94 15.53
C ILE A 81 -8.03 9.42 15.75
N PHE A 82 -7.10 9.00 16.59
CA PHE A 82 -6.95 7.61 17.01
C PHE A 82 -8.26 7.02 17.53
N SER A 83 -8.92 7.72 18.47
CA SER A 83 -10.18 7.24 19.05
C SER A 83 -11.28 7.11 17.99
N LYS A 84 -11.38 8.07 17.07
CA LYS A 84 -12.32 8.03 15.94
C LYS A 84 -12.06 6.84 15.02
N ASN A 85 -10.80 6.61 14.64
CA ASN A 85 -10.42 5.52 13.75
C ASN A 85 -10.51 4.14 14.42
N LEU A 86 -10.14 4.02 15.70
CA LEU A 86 -10.33 2.80 16.49
C LEU A 86 -11.82 2.42 16.53
N ASN A 87 -12.71 3.39 16.78
CA ASN A 87 -14.15 3.14 16.73
C ASN A 87 -14.62 2.66 15.35
N LYS A 88 -14.09 3.23 14.25
CA LYS A 88 -14.38 2.78 12.87
C LYS A 88 -13.94 1.32 12.67
N ILE A 89 -12.72 0.98 13.09
CA ILE A 89 -12.15 -0.37 12.98
C ILE A 89 -12.99 -1.39 13.76
N LEU A 90 -13.27 -1.11 15.04
CA LEU A 90 -14.05 -2.00 15.91
C LEU A 90 -15.49 -2.18 15.41
N ALA A 91 -16.11 -1.10 14.91
CA ALA A 91 -17.45 -1.19 14.32
C ALA A 91 -17.45 -2.04 13.04
N HIS A 92 -16.46 -1.88 12.16
CA HIS A 92 -16.31 -2.70 10.95
C HIS A 92 -16.12 -4.18 11.28
N ASN A 93 -15.34 -4.49 12.31
CA ASN A 93 -15.00 -5.86 12.69
C ASN A 93 -16.10 -6.57 13.52
N SER A 94 -17.12 -5.84 13.98
CA SER A 94 -18.13 -6.38 14.90
C SER A 94 -18.84 -7.60 14.30
N GLY A 95 -18.68 -8.76 14.95
CA GLY A 95 -19.31 -10.02 14.52
C GLY A 95 -18.69 -10.67 13.27
N LYS A 96 -17.54 -10.18 12.78
CA LYS A 96 -16.89 -10.72 11.56
C LYS A 96 -15.90 -11.84 11.82
N MET A 97 -15.39 -12.00 13.04
CA MET A 97 -14.30 -12.92 13.35
C MET A 97 -14.64 -13.88 14.49
N THR A 98 -14.01 -15.05 14.46
CA THR A 98 -13.89 -15.95 15.63
C THR A 98 -12.85 -15.42 16.62
N ASP A 99 -12.83 -15.98 17.83
CA ASP A 99 -11.80 -15.69 18.84
C ASP A 99 -10.38 -16.06 18.38
N ASN A 100 -10.23 -16.95 17.38
CA ASN A 100 -8.94 -17.31 16.77
C ASN A 100 -8.62 -16.45 15.52
N GLY A 101 -9.51 -15.52 15.18
CA GLY A 101 -9.36 -14.58 14.08
C GLY A 101 -9.82 -15.08 12.71
N ASP A 102 -10.54 -16.19 12.61
CA ASP A 102 -11.10 -16.64 11.32
C ASP A 102 -12.29 -15.76 10.91
N ILE A 103 -12.38 -15.40 9.62
CA ILE A 103 -13.48 -14.57 9.10
C ILE A 103 -14.73 -15.44 8.89
N LEU A 104 -15.86 -15.04 9.46
CA LEU A 104 -17.09 -15.86 9.53
C LEU A 104 -17.99 -15.79 8.29
N HIS A 105 -18.03 -14.64 7.60
CA HIS A 105 -19.06 -14.34 6.60
C HIS A 105 -18.49 -13.74 5.30
N GLY A 106 -17.22 -14.03 5.00
CA GLY A 106 -16.53 -13.37 3.88
C GLY A 106 -16.10 -11.94 4.17
N GLY A 107 -15.51 -11.32 3.16
CA GLY A 107 -15.01 -9.97 3.19
C GLY A 107 -13.68 -9.82 3.93
N TYR A 108 -13.45 -8.60 4.46
CA TYR A 108 -12.22 -8.22 5.12
C TYR A 108 -12.43 -7.64 6.50
N VAL A 109 -11.35 -7.59 7.26
CA VAL A 109 -11.27 -6.97 8.58
C VAL A 109 -10.22 -5.87 8.60
N MET A 110 -10.44 -4.90 9.46
CA MET A 110 -9.55 -3.77 9.64
C MET A 110 -8.66 -3.97 10.88
N GLY A 111 -7.44 -3.44 10.83
CA GLY A 111 -6.48 -3.47 11.93
C GLY A 111 -5.98 -2.09 12.29
N VAL A 112 -5.47 -1.96 13.52
CA VAL A 112 -4.67 -0.78 13.89
C VAL A 112 -3.31 -0.85 13.20
N ASN A 113 -2.84 0.28 12.69
CA ASN A 113 -1.54 0.38 12.02
C ASN A 113 -0.98 1.80 12.15
N LYS A 114 0.16 2.08 11.51
CA LYS A 114 0.83 3.39 11.55
C LYS A 114 -0.05 4.58 11.11
N PHE A 115 -1.21 4.34 10.51
CA PHE A 115 -2.14 5.38 10.06
C PHE A 115 -3.31 5.65 11.02
N THR A 116 -3.46 4.89 12.12
CA THR A 116 -4.65 4.97 12.98
C THR A 116 -4.84 6.35 13.63
N ASP A 117 -3.79 7.14 13.84
CA ASP A 117 -3.85 8.51 14.39
C ASP A 117 -3.72 9.63 13.34
N VAL A 118 -3.93 9.30 12.07
CA VAL A 118 -3.83 10.23 10.94
C VAL A 118 -5.20 10.31 10.24
N GLU A 119 -5.64 11.52 9.89
CA GLU A 119 -6.82 11.66 9.01
C GLU A 119 -6.40 11.38 7.56
N ARG A 120 -7.30 10.90 6.71
CA ARG A 120 -6.95 10.49 5.34
C ARG A 120 -6.28 11.64 4.58
N GLU A 121 -6.81 12.85 4.71
CA GLU A 121 -6.32 14.08 4.10
C GLU A 121 -4.93 14.50 4.58
N GLU A 122 -4.45 13.94 5.69
CA GLU A 122 -3.13 14.18 6.26
C GLU A 122 -2.12 13.09 5.93
N MET A 123 -2.57 11.99 5.33
CA MET A 123 -1.67 10.92 4.91
C MET A 123 -0.66 11.50 3.90
N PRO A 124 0.63 11.16 4.05
CA PRO A 124 1.64 11.58 3.08
C PRO A 124 1.26 11.16 1.66
N MET A 125 1.78 11.90 0.67
CA MET A 125 1.45 11.69 -0.75
C MET A 125 1.71 10.25 -1.22
N GLY A 126 2.68 9.56 -0.61
CA GLY A 126 2.92 8.14 -0.89
C GLY A 126 1.82 7.18 -0.46
N TYR A 127 0.94 7.58 0.44
CA TYR A 127 -0.19 6.74 0.89
C TYR A 127 -1.55 7.30 0.48
N ASN A 128 -1.60 8.58 0.11
CA ASN A 128 -2.80 9.25 -0.35
C ASN A 128 -2.45 10.26 -1.45
N LYS A 129 -2.68 9.88 -2.70
CA LYS A 129 -2.26 10.68 -3.86
C LYS A 129 -3.27 11.77 -4.23
N VAL A 130 -4.15 12.19 -3.31
CA VAL A 130 -5.13 13.27 -3.56
C VAL A 130 -4.42 14.53 -4.06
N MET A 131 -4.78 14.93 -5.28
CA MET A 131 -4.24 16.12 -5.95
C MET A 131 -4.43 17.37 -5.07
N HIS A 132 -3.33 18.10 -4.84
CA HIS A 132 -3.36 19.39 -4.16
C HIS A 132 -4.33 20.34 -4.90
N PRO A 133 -5.07 21.23 -4.20
CA PRO A 133 -6.14 22.05 -4.82
C PRO A 133 -5.73 22.90 -6.03
N SER A 134 -4.43 23.18 -6.19
CA SER A 134 -3.86 23.94 -7.32
C SER A 134 -3.91 23.21 -8.67
N TRP A 135 -4.27 21.93 -8.69
CA TRP A 135 -4.25 21.07 -9.87
C TRP A 135 -5.65 20.70 -10.38
N ARG A 136 -6.69 21.24 -9.74
CA ARG A 136 -8.07 21.17 -10.25
C ARG A 136 -8.15 21.96 -11.55
N VAL A 137 -8.16 21.28 -12.69
CA VAL A 137 -8.45 21.91 -13.99
C VAL A 137 -9.76 21.36 -14.56
N GLN A 138 -10.58 22.28 -15.09
CA GLN A 138 -11.98 22.10 -15.52
C GLN A 138 -12.08 21.72 -17.01
N PHE A 139 -13.07 20.85 -17.27
CA PHE A 139 -13.49 20.02 -18.43
C PHE A 139 -13.55 20.62 -19.87
N GLU A 140 -13.35 19.75 -20.91
CA GLU A 140 -12.80 20.15 -22.24
C GLU A 140 -12.11 19.12 -23.22
N VAL A 141 -12.36 17.80 -23.25
CA VAL A 141 -11.94 16.76 -24.27
C VAL A 141 -10.44 16.61 -24.72
N GLY A 142 -9.84 15.45 -24.42
CA GLY A 142 -8.91 14.74 -25.35
C GLY A 142 -7.91 13.76 -24.71
N ARG A 143 -7.86 12.50 -25.17
CA ARG A 143 -6.73 11.58 -24.89
C ARG A 143 -5.56 11.95 -25.82
N ALA A 144 -4.43 12.38 -25.28
CA ALA A 144 -3.19 12.48 -26.05
C ALA A 144 -2.30 11.27 -25.79
N VAL A 145 -1.88 10.62 -26.88
CA VAL A 145 -0.69 9.77 -26.92
C VAL A 145 0.51 10.71 -26.74
N SER A 146 1.49 10.32 -25.93
CA SER A 146 2.44 11.23 -25.28
C SER A 146 3.70 11.57 -26.13
N LYS A 147 4.24 12.76 -25.89
CA LYS A 147 5.46 13.39 -26.43
C LYS A 147 6.75 12.63 -26.09
N ILE A 148 6.68 11.56 -25.30
CA ILE A 148 7.79 10.66 -24.99
C ILE A 148 8.45 10.09 -26.26
N GLU A 149 7.68 9.87 -27.33
CA GLU A 149 8.23 9.46 -28.63
C GLU A 149 9.26 10.46 -29.20
N ARG A 150 9.21 11.74 -28.81
CA ARG A 150 10.15 12.78 -29.28
C ARG A 150 11.31 13.08 -28.34
N LEU A 151 11.13 13.00 -27.01
CA LEU A 151 12.25 13.22 -26.08
C LEU A 151 13.29 12.09 -26.11
N LEU A 152 12.89 10.90 -26.55
CA LEU A 152 13.79 9.77 -26.73
C LEU A 152 14.47 9.75 -28.13
N GLY A 153 14.19 10.74 -29.00
CA GLY A 153 14.84 10.97 -30.29
C GLY A 153 14.12 10.34 -31.50
N ASP A 154 14.30 10.96 -32.68
CA ASP A 154 13.60 10.75 -33.97
C ASP A 154 13.75 9.36 -34.66
N ALA A 155 13.83 8.28 -33.89
CA ALA A 155 13.63 6.93 -34.40
C ALA A 155 12.59 6.23 -33.52
N ALA A 156 11.35 6.22 -34.01
CA ALA A 156 10.24 5.45 -33.48
C ALA A 156 10.67 4.17 -32.75
N SER A 157 10.46 4.13 -31.44
CA SER A 157 10.17 2.89 -30.74
C SER A 157 9.49 3.26 -29.43
N SER A 158 8.16 3.38 -29.48
CA SER A 158 7.42 2.88 -28.33
C SER A 158 7.94 1.46 -28.13
N TYR A 159 8.71 1.22 -27.05
CA TYR A 159 9.16 -0.13 -26.70
C TYR A 159 8.00 -1.00 -26.22
N SER A 160 6.76 -0.49 -26.38
CA SER A 160 5.53 -1.25 -26.33
C SER A 160 5.51 -2.32 -27.41
N LYS A 161 5.31 -3.55 -26.97
CA LYS A 161 5.09 -4.74 -27.76
C LYS A 161 3.64 -5.16 -27.56
N PRO A 162 2.98 -5.75 -28.57
CA PRO A 162 1.68 -6.36 -28.36
C PRO A 162 1.80 -7.51 -27.34
N PRO A 163 0.72 -7.84 -26.60
CA PRO A 163 0.73 -9.01 -25.73
C PRO A 163 0.99 -10.30 -26.52
N GLU A 164 2.04 -11.05 -26.17
CA GLU A 164 2.44 -12.29 -26.86
C GLU A 164 1.99 -13.54 -26.09
N PHE A 165 0.67 -13.77 -26.03
CA PHE A 165 0.11 -15.01 -25.52
C PHE A 165 -1.22 -15.36 -26.21
N HIS A 166 -1.55 -16.65 -26.25
CA HIS A 166 -2.87 -17.09 -26.69
C HIS A 166 -3.91 -16.71 -25.63
N MET A 167 -5.02 -16.11 -26.04
CA MET A 167 -6.12 -15.75 -25.15
C MET A 167 -7.01 -16.98 -24.91
N ASP A 168 -6.85 -17.62 -23.75
CA ASP A 168 -7.74 -18.71 -23.34
C ASP A 168 -8.99 -18.14 -22.67
N ASP A 169 -10.08 -18.91 -22.72
CA ASP A 169 -11.20 -18.70 -21.82
C ASP A 169 -10.72 -18.79 -20.36
N VAL A 170 -11.16 -17.86 -19.50
CA VAL A 170 -10.73 -17.79 -18.09
C VAL A 170 -11.06 -19.08 -17.34
N SER A 171 -12.11 -19.81 -17.73
CA SER A 171 -12.46 -21.11 -17.15
C SER A 171 -11.44 -22.23 -17.43
N ASN A 172 -10.56 -22.04 -18.41
CA ASN A 172 -9.48 -22.98 -18.73
C ASN A 172 -8.14 -22.61 -18.06
N LEU A 173 -8.06 -21.46 -17.39
CA LEU A 173 -6.87 -21.07 -16.62
C LEU A 173 -6.83 -21.82 -15.27
N PRO A 174 -5.66 -21.90 -14.61
CA PRO A 174 -5.57 -22.41 -13.25
C PRO A 174 -6.55 -21.69 -12.32
N THR A 175 -7.10 -22.38 -11.31
CA THR A 175 -8.03 -21.75 -10.36
C THR A 175 -7.32 -20.82 -9.36
N GLU A 176 -6.02 -21.04 -9.15
CA GLU A 176 -5.14 -20.22 -8.32
C GLU A 176 -3.79 -20.05 -9.02
N VAL A 177 -3.28 -18.84 -8.99
CA VAL A 177 -1.91 -18.46 -9.39
C VAL A 177 -1.36 -17.58 -8.29
N ASP A 178 -0.14 -17.87 -7.81
CA ASP A 178 0.52 -17.07 -6.78
C ASP A 178 2.02 -17.04 -7.02
N TRP A 179 2.46 -16.07 -7.82
CA TRP A 179 3.88 -15.90 -8.16
C TRP A 179 4.76 -15.62 -6.94
N ALA A 180 4.19 -15.13 -5.84
CA ALA A 180 4.94 -14.97 -4.59
C ALA A 180 5.22 -16.32 -3.93
N LYS A 181 4.27 -17.27 -3.95
CA LYS A 181 4.51 -18.66 -3.50
C LYS A 181 5.52 -19.38 -4.40
N GLU A 182 5.58 -19.04 -5.68
CA GLU A 182 6.53 -19.59 -6.65
C GLU A 182 7.94 -18.97 -6.58
N GLY A 183 8.18 -18.02 -5.66
CA GLY A 183 9.48 -17.36 -5.53
C GLY A 183 9.79 -16.41 -6.69
N LYS A 184 8.78 -15.93 -7.41
CA LYS A 184 8.92 -15.00 -8.55
C LYS A 184 8.55 -13.56 -8.21
N VAL A 185 8.30 -13.28 -6.93
CA VAL A 185 8.06 -11.94 -6.40
C VAL A 185 9.05 -11.70 -5.27
N ASN A 186 9.77 -10.58 -5.30
CA ASN A 186 10.75 -10.24 -4.27
C ASN A 186 10.09 -10.20 -2.88
N PRO A 187 10.58 -10.98 -1.89
CA PRO A 187 9.95 -11.07 -0.57
C PRO A 187 10.12 -9.80 0.28
N ILE A 188 11.06 -8.92 -0.08
CA ILE A 188 11.25 -7.64 0.62
C ILE A 188 10.11 -6.70 0.24
N ILE A 189 9.25 -6.36 1.19
CA ILE A 189 8.17 -5.38 0.96
C ILE A 189 8.70 -3.98 1.31
N PRO A 190 8.85 -3.09 0.32
CA PRO A 190 9.34 -1.77 0.57
C PRO A 190 8.24 -0.87 1.16
N ASN A 191 8.68 0.26 1.72
CA ASN A 191 7.79 1.29 2.22
C ASN A 191 8.09 2.62 1.50
N GLN A 192 7.14 3.09 0.69
CA GLN A 192 7.32 4.31 -0.11
C GLN A 192 7.27 5.60 0.70
N GLY A 193 6.71 5.58 1.92
CA GLY A 193 6.81 6.72 2.83
C GLY A 193 6.11 7.99 2.31
N GLY A 194 6.79 9.12 2.48
CA GLY A 194 6.27 10.44 2.12
C GLY A 194 6.13 10.74 0.62
N CYS A 195 6.64 9.86 -0.23
CA CYS A 195 6.84 10.09 -1.65
C CYS A 195 5.80 9.36 -2.51
N GLY A 196 5.18 10.05 -3.48
CA GLY A 196 4.26 9.49 -4.47
C GLY A 196 4.94 8.62 -5.53
N SER A 197 5.78 7.68 -5.10
CA SER A 197 6.67 6.83 -5.90
C SER A 197 6.08 5.44 -6.22
N CYS A 198 4.78 5.22 -5.99
CA CYS A 198 4.10 3.94 -6.24
C CYS A 198 4.36 3.40 -7.65
N TRP A 199 4.33 4.28 -8.66
CA TRP A 199 4.64 3.96 -10.05
C TRP A 199 6.05 3.34 -10.22
N SER A 200 7.05 3.90 -9.56
CA SER A 200 8.43 3.41 -9.61
C SER A 200 8.58 2.09 -8.84
N PHE A 201 7.90 1.95 -7.70
CA PHE A 201 7.86 0.68 -6.95
C PHE A 201 7.21 -0.45 -7.75
N ALA A 202 6.05 -0.21 -8.35
CA ALA A 202 5.32 -1.19 -9.12
C ALA A 202 6.09 -1.61 -10.38
N ALA A 203 6.60 -0.63 -11.14
CA ALA A 203 7.43 -0.89 -12.31
C ALA A 203 8.70 -1.69 -11.95
N THR A 204 9.41 -1.27 -10.91
CA THR A 204 10.61 -1.99 -10.44
C THR A 204 10.25 -3.43 -10.06
N ALA A 205 9.22 -3.64 -9.24
CA ALA A 205 8.82 -4.98 -8.80
C ALA A 205 8.39 -5.90 -9.96
N ALA A 206 7.78 -5.35 -11.01
CA ALA A 206 7.46 -6.10 -12.22
C ALA A 206 8.71 -6.51 -13.01
N ILE A 207 9.72 -5.63 -13.10
CA ILE A 207 11.02 -5.96 -13.74
C ILE A 207 11.74 -7.05 -12.95
N GLU A 208 11.78 -6.94 -11.62
CA GLU A 208 12.37 -7.98 -10.75
C GLU A 208 11.71 -9.34 -10.96
N SER A 209 10.38 -9.35 -11.05
CA SER A 209 9.59 -10.57 -11.25
C SER A 209 9.78 -11.15 -12.64
N ASN A 210 9.76 -10.31 -13.69
CA ASN A 210 10.00 -10.76 -15.06
C ASN A 210 11.41 -11.35 -15.22
N LEU A 211 12.42 -10.72 -14.61
CA LEU A 211 13.79 -11.24 -14.59
C LEU A 211 13.83 -12.62 -13.92
N ALA A 212 13.25 -12.77 -12.72
CA ALA A 212 13.23 -14.04 -11.99
C ALA A 212 12.53 -15.17 -12.77
N ILE A 213 11.49 -14.84 -13.55
CA ILE A 213 10.78 -15.80 -14.41
C ILE A 213 11.66 -16.20 -15.58
N VAL A 214 12.24 -15.22 -16.29
CA VAL A 214 13.04 -15.47 -17.50
C VAL A 214 14.35 -16.20 -17.20
N THR A 215 15.03 -15.87 -16.10
CA THR A 215 16.30 -16.49 -15.72
C THR A 215 16.12 -17.78 -14.94
N GLY A 216 14.96 -17.97 -14.31
CA GLY A 216 14.73 -19.05 -13.35
C GLY A 216 15.38 -18.81 -11.99
N GLU A 217 16.02 -17.65 -11.76
CA GLU A 217 16.68 -17.29 -10.50
C GLU A 217 15.71 -16.64 -9.50
N GLU A 218 16.24 -16.33 -8.32
CA GLU A 218 15.55 -15.51 -7.31
C GLU A 218 15.46 -14.04 -7.77
N PRO A 219 14.41 -13.29 -7.40
CA PRO A 219 14.28 -11.88 -7.75
C PRO A 219 15.44 -11.04 -7.22
N THR A 220 16.13 -10.34 -8.13
CA THR A 220 17.17 -9.37 -7.77
C THR A 220 16.52 -8.09 -7.26
N SER A 221 16.95 -7.57 -6.10
CA SER A 221 16.46 -6.27 -5.60
C SER A 221 17.04 -5.10 -6.38
N LEU A 222 16.18 -4.33 -7.05
CA LEU A 222 16.53 -3.21 -7.91
C LEU A 222 16.22 -1.86 -7.26
N SER A 223 16.93 -0.82 -7.71
CA SER A 223 16.82 0.53 -7.18
C SER A 223 15.61 1.28 -7.75
N VAL A 224 14.58 1.38 -6.90
CA VAL A 224 13.42 2.25 -7.13
C VAL A 224 13.82 3.72 -7.23
N THR A 225 14.82 4.17 -6.46
CA THR A 225 15.31 5.56 -6.49
C THR A 225 15.89 5.94 -7.85
N SER A 226 16.67 5.05 -8.48
CA SER A 226 17.25 5.34 -9.79
C SER A 226 16.15 5.56 -10.85
N MET A 227 15.14 4.68 -10.88
CA MET A 227 13.98 4.84 -11.76
C MET A 227 13.18 6.11 -11.44
N LEU A 228 12.95 6.36 -10.15
CA LEU A 228 12.21 7.52 -9.63
C LEU A 228 12.82 8.84 -10.13
N LEU A 229 14.15 8.99 -10.01
CA LEU A 229 14.86 10.24 -10.32
C LEU A 229 15.18 10.43 -11.80
N CYS A 230 15.32 9.34 -12.55
CA CYS A 230 15.85 9.36 -13.90
C CYS A 230 14.80 9.28 -15.02
N THR A 231 13.58 8.82 -14.71
CA THR A 231 12.51 8.72 -15.71
C THR A 231 11.98 10.11 -16.05
N PRO A 232 12.03 10.53 -17.32
CA PRO A 232 11.46 11.81 -17.74
C PRO A 232 9.92 11.72 -17.81
N ASP A 233 9.25 12.76 -17.30
CA ASP A 233 7.79 12.91 -17.38
C ASP A 233 7.44 14.27 -18.01
N PRO A 234 7.59 14.41 -19.33
CA PRO A 234 7.48 15.70 -19.99
C PRO A 234 6.04 16.19 -20.19
N ASP A 235 5.09 15.27 -20.08
CA ASP A 235 3.67 15.54 -20.32
C ASP A 235 2.85 15.56 -19.03
N GLU A 236 3.53 15.45 -17.90
CA GLU A 236 2.93 15.44 -16.57
C GLU A 236 1.86 14.33 -16.44
N CYS A 237 2.25 13.10 -16.77
CA CYS A 237 1.38 11.92 -16.73
C CYS A 237 1.31 11.33 -15.33
N GLY A 238 0.15 11.44 -14.68
CA GLY A 238 -0.01 10.94 -13.30
C GLY A 238 0.75 11.76 -12.24
N GLY A 239 1.23 12.96 -12.59
CA GLY A 239 2.03 13.82 -11.73
C GLY A 239 3.03 14.66 -12.53
N LYS A 240 4.13 15.09 -11.90
CA LYS A 240 5.27 15.80 -12.54
C LYS A 240 6.58 14.99 -12.47
N GLY A 241 6.48 13.67 -12.38
CA GLY A 241 7.59 12.78 -12.10
C GLY A 241 8.00 12.76 -10.62
N ASN A 242 9.05 12.00 -10.32
CA ASN A 242 9.59 11.85 -8.96
C ASN A 242 8.48 11.52 -7.92
N CYS A 243 8.55 12.16 -6.74
CA CYS A 243 7.58 12.00 -5.66
C CYS A 243 6.22 12.63 -5.92
N THR A 244 6.04 13.38 -7.01
CA THR A 244 4.73 13.93 -7.36
C THR A 244 3.85 12.95 -8.13
N GLY A 245 4.43 11.83 -8.55
CA GLY A 245 3.76 10.80 -9.34
C GLY A 245 4.21 10.79 -10.80
N SER A 246 4.13 9.62 -11.42
CA SER A 246 4.28 9.38 -12.85
C SER A 246 3.50 8.11 -13.21
N THR A 247 3.58 7.64 -14.45
CA THR A 247 3.02 6.34 -14.86
C THR A 247 4.08 5.27 -15.08
N VAL A 248 3.65 4.02 -15.05
CA VAL A 248 4.53 2.84 -15.12
C VAL A 248 5.05 2.62 -16.55
N GLU A 249 4.26 3.00 -17.54
CA GLU A 249 4.61 2.97 -18.96
C GLU A 249 5.82 3.84 -19.24
N LEU A 250 5.88 5.03 -18.63
CA LEU A 250 7.04 5.93 -18.74
C LEU A 250 8.29 5.29 -18.16
N ALA A 251 8.15 4.64 -17.00
CA ALA A 251 9.24 3.93 -16.34
C ALA A 251 9.79 2.79 -17.22
N PHE A 252 8.91 1.92 -17.72
CA PHE A 252 9.31 0.82 -18.60
C PHE A 252 9.95 1.35 -19.89
N ASN A 253 9.33 2.33 -20.53
CA ASN A 253 9.83 2.86 -21.78
C ASN A 253 11.20 3.53 -21.60
N TYR A 254 11.41 4.24 -20.48
CA TYR A 254 12.71 4.81 -20.12
C TYR A 254 13.79 3.72 -19.96
N VAL A 255 13.51 2.67 -19.17
CA VAL A 255 14.47 1.58 -18.94
C VAL A 255 14.79 0.84 -20.23
N ALA A 256 13.79 0.55 -21.05
CA ALA A 256 13.98 -0.09 -22.35
C ALA A 256 14.87 0.77 -23.28
N ASP A 257 14.64 2.08 -23.31
CA ASP A 257 15.39 3.01 -24.14
C ASP A 257 16.87 3.10 -23.78
N ILE A 258 17.18 3.32 -22.50
CA ILE A 258 18.57 3.42 -22.03
C ILE A 258 19.31 2.09 -22.16
N THR A 259 18.58 0.97 -22.04
CA THR A 259 19.10 -0.39 -22.24
C THR A 259 19.47 -0.59 -23.71
N ALA A 260 18.54 -0.35 -24.64
CA ALA A 260 18.75 -0.53 -26.07
C ALA A 260 19.89 0.37 -26.59
N LYS A 261 20.01 1.59 -26.08
CA LYS A 261 21.09 2.53 -26.40
C LYS A 261 22.43 2.18 -25.74
N LYS A 262 22.49 1.17 -24.87
CA LYS A 262 23.66 0.79 -24.05
C LYS A 262 24.19 1.98 -23.24
N LYS A 263 23.27 2.80 -22.71
CA LYS A 263 23.56 3.99 -21.93
C LYS A 263 23.20 3.84 -20.45
N GLY A 264 22.45 2.80 -20.09
CA GLY A 264 22.03 2.56 -18.72
C GLY A 264 21.13 1.35 -18.59
N GLY A 265 20.52 1.23 -17.41
CA GLY A 265 19.53 0.23 -17.04
C GLY A 265 19.13 0.45 -15.58
N MET A 266 18.51 -0.56 -14.98
CA MET A 266 18.21 -0.61 -13.55
C MET A 266 19.46 -0.95 -12.74
N TYR A 267 19.61 -0.28 -11.61
CA TYR A 267 20.71 -0.49 -10.66
C TYR A 267 20.29 -1.42 -9.53
N ASN A 268 21.26 -2.03 -8.84
CA ASN A 268 20.98 -2.77 -7.61
C ASN A 268 20.54 -1.82 -6.49
N ILE A 269 19.61 -2.27 -5.63
CA ILE A 269 19.14 -1.45 -4.50
C ILE A 269 20.27 -1.03 -3.54
N ASN A 270 21.33 -1.83 -3.42
CA ASN A 270 22.46 -1.51 -2.54
C ASN A 270 23.36 -0.41 -3.10
N ASP A 271 23.36 -0.22 -4.43
CA ASP A 271 24.14 0.83 -5.07
C ASP A 271 23.46 2.19 -4.97
N VAL A 272 22.13 2.18 -5.08
CA VAL A 272 21.28 3.38 -5.01
C VAL A 272 20.06 3.07 -4.11
N PRO A 273 20.18 3.23 -2.78
CA PRO A 273 19.11 2.90 -1.84
C PRO A 273 17.88 3.80 -1.95
N TYR A 274 16.75 3.33 -1.41
CA TYR A 274 15.53 4.12 -1.35
C TYR A 274 15.59 5.23 -0.29
N SER A 275 15.12 6.42 -0.67
CA SER A 275 14.81 7.52 0.25
C SER A 275 13.49 8.15 -0.20
N ASP A 276 12.57 8.38 0.73
CA ASP A 276 11.35 9.14 0.48
C ASP A 276 11.57 10.66 0.57
N ASP A 277 12.75 11.09 1.03
CA ASP A 277 13.27 12.45 0.91
C ASP A 277 14.31 12.50 -0.23
N ILE A 278 13.81 12.73 -1.45
CA ILE A 278 14.64 12.76 -2.67
C ILE A 278 15.62 13.93 -2.71
N ASP A 279 15.36 15.01 -1.95
CA ASP A 279 16.25 16.18 -1.92
C ASP A 279 17.59 15.82 -1.26
N THR A 280 17.59 14.85 -0.34
CA THR A 280 18.82 14.33 0.27
C THR A 280 19.65 13.43 -0.65
N VAL A 281 19.02 12.86 -1.69
CA VAL A 281 19.68 11.98 -2.66
C VAL A 281 20.34 12.80 -3.78
N GLY A 282 19.73 13.91 -4.19
CA GLY A 282 20.21 14.76 -5.27
C GLY A 282 19.62 14.39 -6.64
N THR A 283 20.33 14.73 -7.72
CA THR A 283 19.84 14.48 -9.07
C THR A 283 20.02 13.02 -9.49
N CYS A 284 19.34 12.59 -10.57
CA CYS A 284 19.61 11.31 -11.23
C CYS A 284 21.12 11.09 -11.48
N HIS A 285 21.82 12.13 -11.94
CA HIS A 285 23.26 12.03 -12.19
C HIS A 285 24.02 11.78 -10.89
N ASP A 286 23.71 12.52 -9.82
CA ASP A 286 24.40 12.36 -8.52
C ASP A 286 24.18 10.96 -7.95
N ALA A 287 22.95 10.46 -8.02
CA ALA A 287 22.56 9.16 -7.49
C ALA A 287 23.21 7.97 -8.23
N THR A 288 23.39 8.10 -9.55
CA THR A 288 23.84 7.00 -10.41
C THR A 288 25.30 7.13 -10.85
N LYS A 289 25.98 8.21 -10.48
CA LYS A 289 27.39 8.45 -10.81
C LYS A 289 28.26 7.31 -10.28
N ASP A 290 29.13 6.80 -11.16
CA ASP A 290 30.08 5.71 -10.88
C ASP A 290 29.42 4.38 -10.46
N LYS A 291 28.10 4.24 -10.63
CA LYS A 291 27.36 2.99 -10.42
C LYS A 291 27.23 2.20 -11.72
N VAL A 292 27.11 0.89 -11.60
CA VAL A 292 26.96 0.00 -12.76
C VAL A 292 25.50 -0.46 -12.84
N PRO A 293 24.79 -0.20 -13.95
CA PRO A 293 23.46 -0.76 -14.15
C PRO A 293 23.58 -2.28 -14.32
N THR A 294 22.66 -3.02 -13.72
CA THR A 294 22.72 -4.50 -13.63
C THR A 294 21.67 -5.18 -14.48
N VAL A 295 20.52 -4.54 -14.73
CA VAL A 295 19.37 -5.17 -15.39
C VAL A 295 18.80 -4.20 -16.42
N GLY A 296 18.43 -4.71 -17.59
CA GLY A 296 17.70 -4.00 -18.62
C GLY A 296 16.42 -4.73 -18.99
N ILE A 297 15.58 -4.10 -19.83
CA ILE A 297 14.43 -4.74 -20.47
C ILE A 297 14.46 -4.47 -21.97
N GLU A 298 13.89 -5.36 -22.77
CA GLU A 298 13.76 -5.15 -24.21
C GLU A 298 12.54 -4.31 -24.59
N GLY A 299 11.55 -4.24 -23.70
CA GLY A 299 10.33 -3.47 -23.88
C GLY A 299 9.29 -3.79 -22.83
N TRP A 300 8.04 -3.51 -23.16
CA TRP A 300 6.90 -3.69 -22.26
C TRP A 300 5.62 -3.92 -23.07
N SER A 301 4.53 -4.32 -22.43
CA SER A 301 3.24 -4.51 -23.08
C SER A 301 2.16 -3.89 -22.22
N GLN A 302 1.19 -3.25 -22.86
CA GLN A 302 -0.08 -2.84 -22.24
C GLN A 302 -1.18 -3.80 -22.68
N LEU A 303 -2.06 -4.17 -21.77
CA LEU A 303 -3.24 -4.95 -22.10
C LEU A 303 -4.38 -4.03 -22.58
N PRO A 304 -5.37 -4.57 -23.30
CA PRO A 304 -6.59 -3.82 -23.57
C PRO A 304 -7.24 -3.33 -22.27
N THR A 305 -7.52 -2.04 -22.19
CA THR A 305 -8.23 -1.41 -21.06
C THR A 305 -9.55 -2.11 -20.75
N ASN A 306 -9.84 -2.29 -19.46
CA ASN A 306 -11.06 -2.88 -18.92
C ASN A 306 -11.33 -4.30 -19.44
N ASN A 307 -10.29 -5.12 -19.58
CA ASN A 307 -10.41 -6.46 -20.15
C ASN A 307 -10.02 -7.55 -19.14
N TYR A 308 -11.04 -8.14 -18.50
CA TYR A 308 -10.88 -9.20 -17.53
C TYR A 308 -10.11 -10.41 -18.10
N GLN A 309 -10.51 -10.87 -19.29
CA GLN A 309 -9.89 -12.04 -19.92
C GLN A 309 -8.40 -11.84 -20.20
N ALA A 310 -8.01 -10.67 -20.70
CA ALA A 310 -6.62 -10.33 -20.98
C ALA A 310 -5.79 -10.27 -19.69
N THR A 311 -6.29 -9.61 -18.65
CA THR A 311 -5.62 -9.51 -17.35
C THR A 311 -5.40 -10.89 -16.74
N MET A 312 -6.43 -11.74 -16.72
CA MET A 312 -6.33 -13.10 -16.18
C MET A 312 -5.33 -13.96 -16.96
N ASN A 313 -5.33 -13.88 -18.30
CA ASN A 313 -4.38 -14.61 -19.12
C ASN A 313 -2.93 -14.12 -18.91
N ALA A 314 -2.72 -12.81 -18.81
CA ALA A 314 -1.39 -12.24 -18.57
C ALA A 314 -0.83 -12.70 -17.22
N VAL A 315 -1.60 -12.60 -16.14
CA VAL A 315 -1.18 -13.06 -14.81
C VAL A 315 -0.89 -14.56 -14.82
N ALA A 316 -1.70 -15.36 -15.52
CA ALA A 316 -1.53 -16.82 -15.55
C ALA A 316 -0.34 -17.29 -16.38
N LYS A 317 0.01 -16.58 -17.45
CA LYS A 317 0.95 -17.08 -18.49
C LYS A 317 2.25 -16.31 -18.58
N VAL A 318 2.23 -15.03 -18.22
CA VAL A 318 3.39 -14.15 -18.34
C VAL A 318 4.09 -13.97 -17.00
N GLY A 319 3.33 -13.66 -15.94
CA GLY A 319 3.91 -13.29 -14.66
C GLY A 319 3.10 -12.22 -13.94
N PRO A 320 3.65 -11.67 -12.84
CA PRO A 320 3.10 -10.48 -12.21
C PRO A 320 2.99 -9.30 -13.18
N VAL A 321 1.88 -8.58 -13.11
CA VAL A 321 1.60 -7.39 -13.95
C VAL A 321 1.35 -6.18 -13.06
N VAL A 322 1.67 -4.99 -13.54
CA VAL A 322 1.34 -3.74 -12.85
C VAL A 322 -0.10 -3.37 -13.17
N VAL A 323 -0.82 -2.92 -12.15
CA VAL A 323 -2.20 -2.44 -12.25
C VAL A 323 -2.34 -1.08 -11.56
N GLY A 324 -3.17 -0.22 -12.13
CA GLY A 324 -3.69 0.97 -11.45
C GLY A 324 -4.94 0.62 -10.64
N VAL A 325 -5.01 1.11 -9.41
CA VAL A 325 -6.15 0.92 -8.49
C VAL A 325 -6.50 2.21 -7.74
N ASP A 326 -7.74 2.29 -7.25
CA ASP A 326 -8.14 3.23 -6.21
C ASP A 326 -7.80 2.64 -4.83
N ALA A 327 -6.81 3.23 -4.15
CA ALA A 327 -6.39 2.76 -2.84
C ALA A 327 -6.97 3.59 -1.67
N TYR A 328 -8.01 4.40 -1.91
CA TYR A 328 -8.54 5.35 -0.92
C TYR A 328 -8.92 4.67 0.41
N ASN A 329 -9.62 3.53 0.33
CA ASN A 329 -10.17 2.82 1.47
C ASN A 329 -9.26 1.71 2.03
N TRP A 330 -8.06 1.53 1.48
CA TRP A 330 -7.16 0.44 1.87
C TRP A 330 -6.47 0.65 3.23
N GLY A 331 -6.45 1.90 3.72
CA GLY A 331 -5.57 2.33 4.81
C GLY A 331 -5.61 1.47 6.09
N PHE A 332 -6.73 0.85 6.45
CA PHE A 332 -6.84 0.00 7.63
C PHE A 332 -6.98 -1.50 7.33
N TYR A 333 -6.87 -1.93 6.08
CA TYR A 333 -6.93 -3.35 5.72
C TYR A 333 -5.89 -4.16 6.50
N GLU A 334 -6.33 -5.23 7.19
CA GLU A 334 -5.46 -6.19 7.85
C GLU A 334 -5.43 -7.54 7.11
N LYS A 335 -6.60 -8.10 6.77
CA LYS A 335 -6.71 -9.38 6.06
C LYS A 335 -8.12 -9.64 5.52
N GLY A 336 -8.24 -10.65 4.65
CA GLY A 336 -9.49 -11.09 4.04
C GLY A 336 -9.63 -10.62 2.60
N VAL A 337 -10.79 -10.80 1.98
CA VAL A 337 -11.05 -10.31 0.62
C VAL A 337 -11.65 -8.92 0.73
N PHE A 338 -10.86 -7.90 0.39
CA PHE A 338 -11.28 -6.52 0.39
C PHE A 338 -12.28 -6.26 -0.75
N GLU A 339 -13.34 -5.55 -0.42
CA GLU A 339 -14.30 -5.04 -1.39
C GLU A 339 -14.62 -3.61 -0.96
N ASP A 340 -14.51 -2.68 -1.90
CA ASP A 340 -14.93 -1.31 -1.64
C ASP A 340 -16.46 -1.21 -1.71
N SER A 341 -17.03 -0.43 -0.80
CA SER A 341 -18.45 -0.12 -0.78
C SER A 341 -18.79 1.18 -1.52
N ASP A 342 -17.79 1.93 -1.97
CA ASP A 342 -17.96 3.25 -2.55
C ASP A 342 -18.05 3.19 -4.10
N ASP A 343 -19.05 3.88 -4.66
CA ASP A 343 -19.26 3.98 -6.12
C ASP A 343 -18.30 4.99 -6.79
N ALA A 344 -17.60 5.80 -6.00
CA ALA A 344 -16.63 6.76 -6.48
C ALA A 344 -15.26 6.10 -6.58
N THR A 345 -14.72 6.02 -7.78
CA THR A 345 -13.38 5.46 -8.03
C THR A 345 -12.47 6.55 -8.56
N THR A 346 -11.29 6.72 -8.00
CA THR A 346 -10.19 7.52 -8.59
C THR A 346 -8.96 6.65 -8.58
N VAL A 347 -8.50 6.22 -9.76
CA VAL A 347 -7.31 5.39 -9.84
C VAL A 347 -6.12 6.27 -9.46
N ASP A 348 -5.55 6.03 -8.28
CA ASP A 348 -4.55 6.91 -7.65
C ASP A 348 -3.25 6.19 -7.29
N HIS A 349 -3.22 4.86 -7.40
CA HIS A 349 -2.14 4.04 -6.89
C HIS A 349 -1.74 2.94 -7.88
N ALA A 350 -0.43 2.76 -8.07
CA ALA A 350 0.14 1.71 -8.90
C ALA A 350 0.71 0.59 -8.02
N VAL A 351 0.32 -0.65 -8.31
CA VAL A 351 0.67 -1.84 -7.51
C VAL A 351 0.96 -3.04 -8.40
N LEU A 352 1.52 -4.11 -7.83
CA LEU A 352 1.82 -5.32 -8.58
C LEU A 352 0.77 -6.40 -8.31
N LEU A 353 0.00 -6.77 -9.32
CA LEU A 353 -0.89 -7.93 -9.31
C LEU A 353 -0.04 -9.20 -9.47
N VAL A 354 0.07 -9.98 -8.40
CA VAL A 354 0.98 -11.14 -8.31
C VAL A 354 0.28 -12.47 -8.46
N GLY A 355 -1.04 -12.46 -8.60
CA GLY A 355 -1.81 -13.69 -8.62
C GLY A 355 -3.30 -13.47 -8.39
N TYR A 356 -4.02 -14.58 -8.30
CA TYR A 356 -5.46 -14.63 -8.02
C TYR A 356 -5.79 -16.00 -7.44
N GLY A 357 -6.94 -16.12 -6.78
CA GLY A 357 -7.36 -17.38 -6.20
C GLY A 357 -8.81 -17.39 -5.75
N VAL A 358 -9.10 -18.33 -4.86
CA VAL A 358 -10.36 -18.47 -4.13
C VAL A 358 -10.00 -18.64 -2.66
N ASP A 359 -10.60 -17.85 -1.77
CA ASP A 359 -10.41 -18.02 -0.33
C ASP A 359 -11.04 -19.35 0.10
N GLU A 360 -10.25 -20.23 0.70
CA GLU A 360 -10.70 -21.58 1.05
C GLU A 360 -11.78 -21.60 2.14
N ASN A 361 -11.81 -20.57 2.99
CA ASN A 361 -12.75 -20.50 4.11
C ASN A 361 -14.09 -19.91 3.68
N THR A 362 -14.07 -18.92 2.78
CA THR A 362 -15.25 -18.13 2.40
C THR A 362 -15.78 -18.47 1.01
N GLY A 363 -14.93 -19.04 0.13
CA GLY A 363 -15.23 -19.28 -1.28
C GLY A 363 -15.13 -18.04 -2.16
N GLU A 364 -14.68 -16.91 -1.63
CA GLU A 364 -14.57 -15.64 -2.36
C GLU A 364 -13.38 -15.66 -3.32
N LYS A 365 -13.64 -15.32 -4.58
CA LYS A 365 -12.58 -15.11 -5.57
C LYS A 365 -11.85 -13.81 -5.26
N TYR A 366 -10.53 -13.81 -5.41
CA TYR A 366 -9.73 -12.62 -5.20
C TYR A 366 -8.63 -12.45 -6.24
N TYR A 367 -8.21 -11.20 -6.43
CA TYR A 367 -6.89 -10.82 -6.92
C TYR A 367 -5.94 -10.68 -5.74
N LYS A 368 -4.68 -11.09 -5.89
CA LYS A 368 -3.62 -10.92 -4.88
C LYS A 368 -2.64 -9.86 -5.33
N ILE A 369 -2.48 -8.82 -4.53
CA ILE A 369 -1.71 -7.63 -4.89
C ILE A 369 -0.58 -7.42 -3.89
N ARG A 370 0.63 -7.16 -4.39
CA ARG A 370 1.76 -6.67 -3.59
C ARG A 370 1.72 -5.15 -3.56
N ASN A 371 1.65 -4.59 -2.35
CA ASN A 371 1.68 -3.15 -2.12
C ASN A 371 3.11 -2.66 -1.76
N SER A 372 3.29 -1.34 -1.66
CA SER A 372 4.55 -0.66 -1.34
C SER A 372 4.44 0.17 -0.05
N TRP A 373 3.57 -0.21 0.88
CA TRP A 373 3.33 0.49 2.14
C TRP A 373 4.03 -0.14 3.35
N GLY A 374 5.00 -1.02 3.11
CA GLY A 374 5.75 -1.75 4.13
C GLY A 374 5.11 -3.08 4.54
N PRO A 375 5.87 -3.94 5.24
CA PRO A 375 5.43 -5.28 5.59
C PRO A 375 4.30 -5.31 6.62
N ASP A 376 4.15 -4.26 7.43
CA ASP A 376 3.09 -4.17 8.45
C ASP A 376 1.71 -3.82 7.87
N PHE A 377 1.63 -3.49 6.58
CA PHE A 377 0.36 -3.28 5.90
C PHE A 377 -0.28 -4.61 5.52
N GLY A 378 -1.57 -4.79 5.82
CA GLY A 378 -2.34 -5.94 5.35
C GLY A 378 -1.70 -7.29 5.68
N GLU A 379 -1.69 -8.17 4.68
CA GLU A 379 -1.22 -9.55 4.79
C GLU A 379 0.28 -9.62 4.47
N ASN A 380 1.11 -9.07 5.35
CA ASN A 380 2.57 -8.96 5.16
C ASN A 380 2.96 -8.13 3.92
N GLY A 381 2.32 -6.97 3.72
CA GLY A 381 2.51 -6.10 2.57
C GLY A 381 1.60 -6.39 1.38
N PHE A 382 0.75 -7.41 1.48
CA PHE A 382 -0.20 -7.79 0.43
C PHE A 382 -1.62 -7.39 0.81
N ILE A 383 -2.45 -7.25 -0.22
CA ILE A 383 -3.91 -7.14 -0.10
C ILE A 383 -4.55 -8.13 -1.08
N ARG A 384 -5.67 -8.72 -0.67
CA ARG A 384 -6.55 -9.46 -1.56
C ARG A 384 -7.78 -8.61 -1.80
N ILE A 385 -8.12 -8.34 -3.06
CA ILE A 385 -9.34 -7.61 -3.43
C ILE A 385 -10.30 -8.53 -4.17
N SER A 386 -11.59 -8.24 -4.09
CA SER A 386 -12.67 -9.00 -4.74
C SER A 386 -12.41 -9.17 -6.23
N ARG A 387 -12.70 -10.36 -6.75
CA ARG A 387 -12.61 -10.70 -8.17
C ARG A 387 -13.90 -11.34 -8.63
N ASN A 388 -14.44 -10.91 -9.75
CA ASN A 388 -15.65 -11.47 -10.32
C ASN A 388 -15.46 -11.83 -11.80
N ASP A 389 -16.20 -12.84 -12.26
CA ASP A 389 -16.08 -13.30 -13.65
C ASP A 389 -16.65 -12.28 -14.66
N ASP A 390 -17.42 -11.31 -14.18
CA ASP A 390 -18.03 -10.18 -14.88
C ASP A 390 -17.38 -8.83 -14.54
N ASP A 391 -16.13 -8.81 -14.05
CA ASP A 391 -15.46 -7.57 -13.63
C ASP A 391 -15.32 -6.54 -14.77
N ASP A 392 -15.35 -6.95 -16.04
CA ASP A 392 -15.38 -6.05 -17.21
C ASP A 392 -16.74 -5.36 -17.43
N GLU A 393 -17.80 -5.84 -16.78
CA GLU A 393 -19.12 -5.22 -16.72
C GLU A 393 -19.31 -4.35 -15.47
N ARG A 394 -18.56 -4.64 -14.40
CA ARG A 394 -18.57 -3.89 -13.12
C ARG A 394 -17.63 -2.71 -13.18
N CYS A 395 -18.18 -1.54 -13.47
CA CYS A 395 -17.38 -0.37 -13.76
C CYS A 395 -17.93 0.90 -13.14
N ASN A 396 -17.01 1.76 -12.73
CA ASN A 396 -17.27 3.10 -12.22
C ASN A 396 -16.71 4.16 -13.19
N LEU A 397 -16.95 5.43 -12.87
CA LEU A 397 -16.34 6.55 -13.56
C LEU A 397 -15.25 7.15 -12.68
N ASP A 398 -14.02 7.14 -13.18
CA ASP A 398 -12.93 7.95 -12.63
C ASP A 398 -13.06 9.36 -13.15
N ASN A 399 -13.35 10.29 -12.24
CA ASN A 399 -13.59 11.70 -12.54
C ASN A 399 -12.33 12.57 -12.41
N ASP A 400 -11.21 12.01 -11.93
CA ASP A 400 -9.93 12.72 -11.80
C ASP A 400 -8.74 11.84 -12.27
N PRO A 401 -8.77 11.33 -13.51
CA PRO A 401 -7.74 10.44 -14.03
C PRO A 401 -6.33 11.06 -14.10
N LEU A 402 -6.19 12.38 -13.94
CA LEU A 402 -4.88 13.05 -13.82
C LEU A 402 -4.12 12.63 -12.56
N VAL A 403 -4.82 12.21 -11.51
CA VAL A 403 -4.22 11.74 -10.25
C VAL A 403 -3.35 10.50 -10.49
N GLY A 404 -3.85 9.58 -11.31
CA GLY A 404 -3.21 8.29 -11.59
C GLY A 404 -2.45 8.27 -12.90
N LEU A 405 -3.18 8.37 -14.01
CA LEU A 405 -2.78 7.73 -15.27
C LEU A 405 -2.80 8.66 -16.48
N ALA A 406 -3.54 9.76 -16.42
CA ALA A 406 -3.64 10.69 -17.54
C ALA A 406 -2.52 11.73 -17.55
N CYS A 407 -2.18 12.20 -18.75
CA CYS A 407 -1.23 13.28 -18.99
C CYS A 407 -1.91 14.64 -18.96
N ALA A 408 -1.30 15.60 -18.26
CA ALA A 408 -1.79 16.97 -18.21
C ALA A 408 -1.46 17.78 -19.46
N LEU A 409 -0.50 17.35 -20.28
CA LEU A 409 -0.05 18.06 -21.48
C LEU A 409 -0.14 17.20 -22.74
N ASP A 410 -0.48 17.85 -23.87
CA ASP A 410 -0.46 17.25 -25.19
C ASP A 410 0.95 17.26 -25.79
N ASP A 411 1.02 16.64 -26.96
CA ASP A 411 2.21 16.61 -27.81
C ASP A 411 2.85 17.99 -28.09
N ASN A 412 2.07 19.06 -28.02
CA ASN A 412 2.54 20.43 -28.25
C ASN A 412 2.85 21.17 -26.94
N GLY A 413 2.68 20.52 -25.78
CA GLY A 413 2.80 21.13 -24.46
C GLY A 413 1.60 21.99 -24.06
N ASN A 414 0.47 21.87 -24.75
CA ASN A 414 -0.77 22.51 -24.34
C ASN A 414 -1.41 21.70 -23.22
N LYS A 415 -2.06 22.39 -22.27
CA LYS A 415 -2.86 21.69 -21.25
C LYS A 415 -3.98 20.91 -21.91
N ILE A 416 -4.06 19.63 -21.55
CA ILE A 416 -5.15 18.76 -21.92
C ILE A 416 -6.23 18.89 -20.86
N ASP A 417 -7.45 18.83 -21.36
CA ASP A 417 -8.56 18.55 -20.52
C ASP A 417 -8.88 17.06 -20.46
N VAL A 418 -8.79 16.49 -19.27
CA VAL A 418 -9.03 15.07 -19.09
C VAL A 418 -10.47 14.83 -18.68
N GLN A 419 -11.15 14.03 -19.51
CA GLN A 419 -12.54 13.64 -19.28
C GLN A 419 -12.61 12.44 -18.34
N PRO A 420 -13.73 12.28 -17.61
CA PRO A 420 -13.95 11.08 -16.84
C PRO A 420 -13.80 9.82 -17.69
N VAL A 421 -13.16 8.81 -17.14
CA VAL A 421 -12.88 7.54 -17.81
C VAL A 421 -13.62 6.40 -17.14
N LYS A 422 -14.11 5.47 -17.95
CA LYS A 422 -14.70 4.22 -17.45
C LYS A 422 -13.57 3.33 -16.94
N VAL A 423 -13.63 2.95 -15.67
CA VAL A 423 -12.68 2.04 -15.00
C VAL A 423 -13.46 0.82 -14.50
N CYS A 424 -12.95 -0.38 -14.75
CA CYS A 424 -13.66 -1.64 -14.49
C CYS A 424 -12.89 -2.57 -13.54
N GLY A 425 -13.62 -3.49 -12.91
CA GLY A 425 -13.17 -4.35 -11.83
C GLY A 425 -13.12 -3.62 -10.49
N THR A 426 -12.99 -4.38 -9.40
CA THR A 426 -12.82 -3.82 -8.05
C THR A 426 -11.65 -2.83 -8.04
N ASP A 427 -11.88 -1.65 -7.48
CA ASP A 427 -10.94 -0.52 -7.42
C ASP A 427 -10.41 -0.05 -8.79
N GLY A 428 -11.07 -0.40 -9.90
CA GLY A 428 -10.64 -0.05 -11.25
C GLY A 428 -9.47 -0.89 -11.79
N ILE A 429 -9.14 -2.02 -11.15
CA ILE A 429 -7.95 -2.84 -11.42
C ILE A 429 -7.74 -3.25 -12.89
N LEU A 430 -8.80 -3.30 -13.70
CA LEU A 430 -8.71 -3.70 -15.11
C LEU A 430 -8.42 -2.53 -16.05
N PHE A 431 -8.44 -1.29 -15.57
CA PHE A 431 -8.37 -0.11 -16.43
C PHE A 431 -7.01 0.04 -17.12
N ASP A 432 -5.93 -0.06 -16.36
CA ASP A 432 -4.57 0.11 -16.86
C ASP A 432 -3.67 -0.99 -16.32
N VAL A 433 -3.29 -1.88 -17.23
CA VAL A 433 -2.54 -3.10 -16.92
C VAL A 433 -1.36 -3.20 -17.87
N ALA A 434 -0.15 -3.21 -17.30
CA ALA A 434 1.09 -3.24 -18.07
C ALA A 434 2.13 -4.16 -17.44
N TYR A 435 3.05 -4.68 -18.24
CA TYR A 435 4.15 -5.52 -17.76
C TYR A 435 5.41 -5.38 -18.64
N PRO A 436 6.62 -5.55 -18.07
CA PRO A 436 7.86 -5.51 -18.84
C PRO A 436 8.07 -6.81 -19.62
N VAL A 437 8.86 -6.73 -20.69
CA VAL A 437 9.20 -7.86 -21.56
C VAL A 437 10.71 -7.93 -21.76
N GLY A 438 11.26 -9.15 -21.65
CA GLY A 438 12.66 -9.41 -21.94
C GLY A 438 13.60 -8.79 -20.91
N ALA A 439 13.28 -8.88 -19.61
CA ALA A 439 14.23 -8.50 -18.57
C ALA A 439 15.48 -9.39 -18.61
N HIS A 440 16.65 -8.79 -18.56
CA HIS A 440 17.94 -9.48 -18.67
C HIS A 440 19.05 -8.74 -17.91
N TYR A 441 20.10 -9.47 -17.53
CA TYR A 441 21.33 -8.86 -16.99
C TYR A 441 22.14 -8.16 -18.09
N LEU A 442 22.78 -7.05 -17.76
CA LEU A 442 23.56 -6.20 -18.68
C LEU A 442 25.05 -6.59 -18.80
#